data_AF-A0A7N2RBI4-F1
#
_entry.id   AF-A0A7N2RBI4-F1
#
_cell.length_a   1.000
_cell.length_b   1.000
_cell.length_c   1.000
_cell.angle_alpha   90.00
_cell.angle_beta   90.00
_cell.angle_gamma   90.00
#
_symmetry.space_group_name_H-M   'P 1'
#
loop_
_entity.id
_entity.type
_entity.pdbx_description
1 polymer ?
#
loop_
_entity_poly.entity_id
_entity_poly.type
_entity_poly.pdbx_seq_one_letter_code
_entity_poly.pdbx_strand_id
1 'polypeptide(L)'
;MSQTSIKVYSEMGLLKLPLLALLFSVFSLLSFTALCDDSELTVKFLKTPHAFSNLNSTVFVFEVLVGGSSACTNCNITCKLDDGFGRIIASECENGTVLCEGLKDGNHKFEVCPNGSQGVGCGSYNWTVDTVPPTANITASTNFTNDLNVSINISFSEPCTGPTGGGSFVCSSINDCNLLVYGAGQVIPNSLKILQPNLQYSVLVGLSSTAQYGLVILVMSKNFCADSAGNRFERNKNSNFSLLFDRRSINLTTHVPEWQLELNNETRLVRATNKCIKLRICLTFPAPVLNSSAEILNSIKPKILYSFPVSQGTLPLALRKEDPWHHRFEFKVVECKSGMAVVTIRIDENSIISRQGTPFSSVELITFLFDSLRPEVKLITPPSDSLRPDLRLSTLSDSPWPDVNLSTPFHMRTREPSISITIKFMEPVYGFDSTKILIDGGILLRQVIFGYLCVCIYAY
;
A
#
# COMPACT_ATOMS: atom_id res chain seq x y z
N MET A 1 -44.61 46.90 -1.25
CA MET A 1 -45.90 46.68 -0.55
C MET A 1 -45.57 46.45 0.91
N SER A 2 -45.34 47.51 1.69
CA SER A 2 -46.35 48.30 2.42
C SER A 2 -47.12 47.48 3.45
N GLN A 3 -46.82 47.68 4.72
CA GLN A 3 -47.77 48.10 5.78
C GLN A 3 -47.02 48.06 7.13
N THR A 4 -46.56 49.20 7.64
CA THR A 4 -47.25 50.13 8.57
C THR A 4 -47.57 49.54 9.95
N SER A 5 -46.82 50.08 10.91
CA SER A 5 -47.04 50.21 12.35
C SER A 5 -48.48 50.39 12.82
N ILE A 6 -48.83 49.81 13.98
CA ILE A 6 -49.71 50.44 14.97
C ILE A 6 -49.23 50.08 16.39
N LYS A 7 -49.01 51.11 17.21
CA LYS A 7 -48.79 51.07 18.66
C LYS A 7 -50.09 51.55 19.31
N VAL A 8 -50.65 50.83 20.28
CA VAL A 8 -51.75 51.33 21.13
C VAL A 8 -51.43 51.03 22.60
N TYR A 9 -51.46 52.09 23.41
CA TYR A 9 -51.47 52.09 24.87
C TYR A 9 -52.93 52.06 25.37
N SER A 10 -53.19 51.40 26.51
CA SER A 10 -54.20 51.79 27.53
C SER A 10 -54.11 50.79 28.69
N GLU A 11 -53.63 51.19 29.87
CA GLU A 11 -54.32 51.80 31.02
C GLU A 11 -54.93 50.80 32.03
N MET A 12 -54.66 51.10 33.30
CA MET A 12 -55.02 50.39 34.52
C MET A 12 -56.54 50.38 34.76
N GLY A 13 -57.08 49.20 35.04
CA GLY A 13 -58.40 49.01 35.65
C GLY A 13 -58.25 48.34 37.02
N LEU A 14 -58.27 49.12 38.09
CA LEU A 14 -58.33 48.67 39.48
C LEU A 14 -59.78 48.29 39.81
N LEU A 15 -60.06 47.02 40.10
CA LEU A 15 -61.36 46.58 40.61
C LEU A 15 -61.21 45.65 41.81
N LYS A 16 -61.83 46.09 42.91
CA LYS A 16 -61.88 45.50 44.24
C LYS A 16 -62.67 44.20 44.26
N LEU A 17 -62.21 43.23 45.05
CA LEU A 17 -63.07 42.15 45.59
C LEU A 17 -62.48 41.62 46.92
N PRO A 18 -63.01 42.07 48.08
CA PRO A 18 -62.81 41.42 49.36
C PRO A 18 -64.11 40.71 49.76
N LEU A 19 -64.13 39.37 49.75
CA LEU A 19 -65.01 38.56 50.60
C LEU A 19 -64.73 37.04 50.48
N LEU A 20 -64.06 36.59 49.42
CA LEU A 20 -63.74 35.16 49.23
C LEU A 20 -62.51 34.71 50.04
N ALA A 21 -61.65 35.64 50.47
CA ALA A 21 -60.42 35.33 51.21
C ALA A 21 -60.66 34.93 52.68
N LEU A 22 -61.80 35.31 53.28
CA LEU A 22 -62.07 35.01 54.69
C LEU A 22 -62.68 33.61 54.89
N LEU A 23 -63.44 33.08 53.92
CA LEU A 23 -64.03 31.74 54.01
C LEU A 23 -63.03 30.61 53.77
N PHE A 24 -61.93 30.86 53.03
CA PHE A 24 -60.83 29.89 52.89
C PHE A 24 -59.90 29.86 54.11
N SER A 25 -59.89 30.90 54.95
CA SER A 25 -59.03 30.93 56.15
C SER A 25 -59.57 30.07 57.30
N VAL A 26 -60.90 29.87 57.39
CA VAL A 26 -61.52 29.13 58.50
C VAL A 26 -61.59 27.62 58.25
N PHE A 27 -61.61 27.18 56.98
CA PHE A 27 -61.46 25.75 56.66
C PHE A 27 -60.00 25.27 56.68
N SER A 28 -59.03 26.18 56.67
CA SER A 28 -57.60 25.85 56.76
C SER A 28 -57.13 25.59 58.21
N LEU A 29 -57.92 25.97 59.22
CA LEU A 29 -57.57 25.85 60.64
C LEU A 29 -58.22 24.67 61.40
N LEU A 30 -59.00 23.82 60.75
CA LEU A 30 -59.72 22.71 61.41
C LEU A 30 -59.44 21.31 60.82
N SER A 31 -58.29 21.10 60.17
CA SER A 31 -57.91 19.77 59.64
C SER A 31 -56.44 19.41 59.79
N PHE A 32 -55.73 19.99 60.77
CA PHE A 32 -54.37 19.56 61.11
C PHE A 32 -54.17 19.44 62.61
N THR A 33 -54.90 18.51 63.22
CA THR A 33 -54.43 17.82 64.42
C THR A 33 -54.65 16.31 64.23
N ALA A 34 -54.04 15.77 63.18
CA ALA A 34 -53.46 14.44 63.29
C ALA A 34 -51.99 14.69 63.63
N LEU A 35 -51.60 14.46 64.89
CA LEU A 35 -50.21 14.11 65.17
C LEU A 35 -49.95 12.81 64.41
N CYS A 36 -49.50 12.90 63.16
CA CYS A 36 -48.76 11.83 62.54
C CYS A 36 -47.32 11.98 63.04
N ASP A 37 -47.01 11.30 64.14
CA ASP A 37 -45.64 10.95 64.49
C ASP A 37 -45.18 9.86 63.51
N ASP A 38 -45.12 10.18 62.22
CA ASP A 38 -44.53 9.32 61.20
C ASP A 38 -43.07 9.71 61.10
N SER A 39 -42.26 9.06 61.92
CA SER A 39 -40.82 9.18 61.88
C SER A 39 -40.29 8.76 60.50
N GLU A 40 -40.08 9.71 59.60
CA GLU A 40 -39.62 9.47 58.22
C GLU A 40 -38.25 8.76 58.24
N LEU A 41 -38.19 7.57 57.64
CA LEU A 41 -36.98 6.77 57.52
C LEU A 41 -36.27 7.13 56.21
N THR A 42 -34.97 7.38 56.28
CA THR A 42 -34.13 7.71 55.12
C THR A 42 -32.87 6.88 55.10
N VAL A 43 -32.39 6.48 53.90
CA VAL A 43 -31.13 5.74 53.73
C VAL A 43 -30.05 6.70 53.25
N LYS A 44 -28.89 6.65 53.91
CA LYS A 44 -27.70 7.39 53.50
C LYS A 44 -26.55 6.43 53.21
N PHE A 45 -26.06 6.47 51.97
CA PHE A 45 -24.86 5.72 51.57
C PHE A 45 -23.59 6.45 52.04
N LEU A 46 -22.78 5.78 52.84
CA LEU A 46 -21.49 6.25 53.34
C LEU A 46 -20.33 5.82 52.43
N LYS A 47 -20.46 4.67 51.78
CA LYS A 47 -19.49 4.15 50.79
C LYS A 47 -20.24 3.51 49.63
N THR A 48 -19.89 3.91 48.42
CA THR A 48 -20.44 3.38 47.16
C THR A 48 -19.30 3.08 46.18
N PRO A 49 -19.51 2.21 45.17
CA PRO A 49 -18.58 2.11 44.05
C PRO A 49 -18.47 3.44 43.30
N HIS A 50 -17.45 3.56 42.45
CA HIS A 50 -17.44 4.58 41.41
C HIS A 50 -18.60 4.33 40.44
N ALA A 51 -19.15 5.40 39.86
CA ALA A 51 -20.25 5.32 38.91
C ALA A 51 -19.95 4.38 37.73
N PHE A 52 -18.68 4.30 37.32
CA PHE A 52 -18.13 3.28 36.42
C PHE A 52 -16.99 2.59 37.16
N SER A 53 -17.02 1.27 37.25
CA SER A 53 -16.02 0.49 37.98
C SER A 53 -15.50 -0.68 37.15
N ASN A 54 -14.18 -0.84 37.17
CA ASN A 54 -13.50 -2.00 36.58
C ASN A 54 -13.42 -3.23 37.50
N LEU A 55 -14.16 -3.23 38.61
CA LEU A 55 -14.16 -4.32 39.57
C LEU A 55 -15.47 -5.11 39.46
N ASN A 56 -15.36 -6.43 39.45
CA ASN A 56 -16.50 -7.35 39.52
C ASN A 56 -17.07 -7.51 40.95
N SER A 57 -16.63 -6.65 41.87
CA SER A 57 -17.07 -6.64 43.25
C SER A 57 -17.07 -5.23 43.82
N THR A 58 -17.97 -4.96 44.76
CA THR A 58 -18.07 -3.67 45.44
C THR A 58 -18.60 -3.82 46.86
N VAL A 59 -18.27 -2.85 47.72
CA VAL A 59 -18.75 -2.78 49.10
C VAL A 59 -19.60 -1.54 49.28
N PHE A 60 -20.85 -1.73 49.69
CA PHE A 60 -21.73 -0.68 50.15
C PHE A 60 -21.65 -0.55 51.67
N VAL A 61 -21.56 0.68 52.16
CA VAL A 61 -21.75 1.00 53.57
C VAL A 61 -22.87 2.04 53.63
N PHE A 62 -23.88 1.81 54.45
CA PHE A 62 -25.03 2.70 54.57
C PHE A 62 -25.55 2.78 56.01
N GLU A 63 -26.26 3.86 56.30
CA GLU A 63 -26.96 4.09 57.57
C GLU A 63 -28.43 4.41 57.30
N VAL A 64 -29.33 3.95 58.18
CA VAL A 64 -30.76 4.29 58.15
C VAL A 64 -31.03 5.32 59.24
N LEU A 65 -31.61 6.45 58.88
CA LEU A 65 -31.88 7.57 59.77
C LEU A 65 -33.38 7.74 60.00
N VAL A 66 -33.76 7.92 61.25
CA VAL A 66 -35.11 8.24 61.74
C VAL A 66 -35.22 9.75 61.92
N GLY A 67 -36.19 10.39 61.26
CA GLY A 67 -36.38 11.85 61.28
C GLY A 67 -35.15 12.61 60.74
N GLY A 68 -34.40 11.98 59.83
CA GLY A 68 -33.20 12.52 59.20
C GLY A 68 -31.98 12.73 60.11
N SER A 69 -32.05 12.36 61.39
CA SER A 69 -31.06 12.80 62.39
C SER A 69 -30.50 11.68 63.28
N SER A 70 -31.33 10.68 63.62
CA SER A 70 -30.95 9.63 64.57
C SER A 70 -30.83 8.27 63.89
N ALA A 71 -29.79 7.50 64.20
CA ALA A 71 -29.60 6.16 63.61
C ALA A 71 -30.70 5.20 64.07
N CYS A 72 -31.29 4.47 63.12
CA CYS A 72 -32.28 3.46 63.45
C CYS A 72 -31.61 2.21 64.01
N THR A 73 -31.90 1.86 65.26
CA THR A 73 -31.33 0.69 65.95
C THR A 73 -32.22 -0.55 65.88
N ASN A 74 -33.46 -0.42 65.41
CA ASN A 74 -34.46 -1.50 65.40
C ASN A 74 -35.29 -1.52 64.10
N CYS A 75 -34.68 -1.13 62.98
CA CYS A 75 -35.31 -1.18 61.66
C CYS A 75 -35.11 -2.55 61.01
N ASN A 76 -36.15 -3.11 60.40
CA ASN A 76 -35.99 -4.26 59.53
C ASN A 76 -35.51 -3.78 58.17
N ILE A 77 -34.30 -4.16 57.73
CA ILE A 77 -33.67 -3.63 56.52
C ILE A 77 -33.62 -4.72 55.46
N THR A 78 -34.17 -4.43 54.29
CA THR A 78 -34.01 -5.30 53.11
C THR A 78 -33.09 -4.63 52.10
N CYS A 79 -32.16 -5.40 51.52
CA CYS A 79 -31.41 -4.96 50.35
C CYS A 79 -31.75 -5.81 49.14
N LYS A 80 -31.68 -5.18 47.98
CA LYS A 80 -31.91 -5.79 46.69
C LYS A 80 -30.79 -5.34 45.75
N LEU A 81 -30.16 -6.33 45.10
CA LEU A 81 -29.23 -6.11 43.99
C LEU A 81 -29.92 -6.55 42.70
N ASP A 82 -30.02 -5.60 41.77
CA ASP A 82 -30.70 -5.74 40.49
C ASP A 82 -32.12 -6.29 40.69
N ASP A 83 -32.56 -7.24 39.86
CA ASP A 83 -33.88 -7.87 39.99
C ASP A 83 -33.96 -8.94 41.10
N GLY A 84 -32.99 -9.00 42.02
CA GLY A 84 -32.94 -9.97 43.11
C GLY A 84 -32.18 -11.27 42.77
N PHE A 85 -31.45 -11.29 41.65
CA PHE A 85 -30.61 -12.42 41.21
C PHE A 85 -29.17 -12.37 41.76
N GLY A 86 -28.79 -11.28 42.43
CA GLY A 86 -27.51 -11.16 43.12
C GLY A 86 -27.45 -12.02 44.39
N ARG A 87 -26.26 -12.53 44.73
CA ARG A 87 -26.00 -13.15 46.04
C ARG A 87 -25.92 -12.07 47.12
N ILE A 88 -27.05 -11.66 47.67
CA ILE A 88 -27.10 -10.89 48.92
C ILE A 88 -27.80 -11.75 49.96
N ILE A 89 -27.15 -11.99 51.09
CA ILE A 89 -27.78 -12.65 52.22
C ILE A 89 -28.48 -11.59 53.04
N ALA A 90 -29.78 -11.74 53.33
CA ALA A 90 -30.56 -10.72 54.05
C ALA A 90 -29.95 -10.31 55.40
N SER A 91 -29.23 -11.21 56.08
CA SER A 91 -28.50 -10.90 57.33
C SER A 91 -27.32 -9.92 57.15
N GLU A 92 -26.78 -9.79 55.94
CA GLU A 92 -25.71 -8.83 55.64
C GLU A 92 -26.23 -7.39 55.61
N CYS A 93 -27.53 -7.22 55.34
CA CYS A 93 -28.18 -5.91 55.33
C CYS A 93 -28.34 -5.29 56.72
N GLU A 94 -28.48 -6.12 57.75
CA GLU A 94 -28.67 -5.66 59.14
C GLU A 94 -27.40 -4.98 59.69
N ASN A 95 -26.22 -5.35 59.19
CA ASN A 95 -24.94 -4.79 59.62
C ASN A 95 -24.57 -3.46 58.93
N GLY A 96 -25.41 -2.95 58.02
CA GLY A 96 -25.16 -1.70 57.27
C GLY A 96 -23.96 -1.76 56.32
N THR A 97 -23.37 -2.95 56.12
CA THR A 97 -22.24 -3.19 55.21
C THR A 97 -22.53 -4.42 54.35
N VAL A 98 -22.60 -4.23 53.03
CA VAL A 98 -22.94 -5.29 52.07
C VAL A 98 -21.83 -5.41 51.03
N LEU A 99 -21.36 -6.64 50.84
CA LEU A 99 -20.39 -6.99 49.81
C LEU A 99 -21.15 -7.63 48.63
N CYS A 100 -21.04 -7.02 47.47
CA CYS A 100 -21.56 -7.56 46.22
C CYS A 100 -20.39 -8.15 45.42
N GLU A 101 -20.39 -9.47 45.20
CA GLU A 101 -19.35 -10.18 44.42
C GLU A 101 -19.92 -10.87 43.18
N GLY A 102 -19.06 -11.12 42.19
CA GLY A 102 -19.45 -11.84 40.98
C GLY A 102 -20.38 -11.03 40.07
N LEU A 103 -20.25 -9.70 40.12
CA LEU A 103 -20.96 -8.78 39.23
C LEU A 103 -20.49 -9.01 37.80
N LYS A 104 -21.43 -9.00 36.86
CA LYS A 104 -21.15 -9.10 35.42
C LYS A 104 -21.00 -7.70 34.84
N ASP A 105 -20.45 -7.58 33.65
CA ASP A 105 -20.43 -6.28 32.98
C ASP A 105 -21.86 -5.81 32.66
N GLY A 106 -22.11 -4.52 32.86
CA GLY A 106 -23.40 -3.89 32.65
C GLY A 106 -23.84 -2.98 33.79
N ASN A 107 -25.08 -2.53 33.70
CA ASN A 107 -25.67 -1.64 34.70
C ASN A 107 -26.19 -2.45 35.88
N HIS A 108 -25.90 -1.95 37.07
CA HIS A 108 -26.33 -2.51 38.33
C HIS A 108 -27.08 -1.47 39.16
N LYS A 109 -28.03 -1.95 39.96
CA LYS A 109 -28.79 -1.16 40.92
C LYS A 109 -28.77 -1.84 42.27
N PHE A 110 -28.34 -1.11 43.30
CA PHE A 110 -28.43 -1.52 44.68
C PHE A 110 -29.50 -0.68 45.37
N GLU A 111 -30.45 -1.34 46.03
CA GLU A 111 -31.57 -0.72 46.69
C GLU A 111 -31.64 -1.21 48.14
N VAL A 112 -31.83 -0.28 49.07
CA VAL A 112 -31.97 -0.55 50.50
C VAL A 112 -33.28 0.05 50.96
N CYS A 113 -34.13 -0.76 51.58
CA CYS A 113 -35.47 -0.37 52.02
C CYS A 113 -35.65 -0.67 53.52
N PRO A 114 -35.91 0.35 54.35
CA PRO A 114 -36.30 0.13 55.73
C PRO A 114 -37.77 -0.27 55.85
N ASN A 115 -38.07 -1.21 56.74
CA ASN A 115 -39.38 -1.79 57.06
C ASN A 115 -40.16 -2.47 55.91
N GLY A 116 -39.48 -2.85 54.82
CA GLY A 116 -40.03 -3.70 53.75
C GLY A 116 -41.26 -3.12 53.03
N SER A 117 -41.59 -1.84 53.21
CA SER A 117 -42.73 -1.17 52.59
C SER A 117 -42.40 -0.68 51.17
N GLN A 118 -43.46 -0.46 50.39
CA GLN A 118 -43.45 -0.18 48.94
C GLN A 118 -42.80 1.18 48.56
N GLY A 119 -41.49 1.33 48.78
CA GLY A 119 -40.67 2.39 48.19
C GLY A 119 -40.53 3.69 49.00
N VAL A 120 -41.28 3.87 50.09
CA VAL A 120 -41.18 5.07 50.93
C VAL A 120 -39.94 4.96 51.83
N GLY A 121 -38.97 5.86 51.66
CA GLY A 121 -37.73 5.88 52.45
C GLY A 121 -36.60 4.97 51.94
N CYS A 122 -36.76 4.33 50.78
CA CYS A 122 -35.71 3.50 50.19
C CYS A 122 -34.58 4.35 49.56
N GLY A 123 -33.33 3.95 49.78
CA GLY A 123 -32.17 4.47 49.07
C GLY A 123 -31.82 3.59 47.88
N SER A 124 -31.49 4.16 46.74
CA SER A 124 -30.95 3.40 45.61
C SER A 124 -29.70 4.03 45.02
N TYR A 125 -28.79 3.19 44.53
CA TYR A 125 -27.56 3.60 43.88
C TYR A 125 -27.37 2.78 42.60
N ASN A 126 -27.15 3.47 41.49
CA ASN A 126 -26.88 2.86 40.19
C ASN A 126 -25.41 3.02 39.84
N TRP A 127 -24.79 1.98 39.27
CA TRP A 127 -23.44 2.03 38.71
C TRP A 127 -23.32 1.07 37.53
N THR A 128 -22.23 1.20 36.79
CA THR A 128 -21.89 0.28 35.71
C THR A 128 -20.60 -0.45 36.07
N VAL A 129 -20.64 -1.78 35.93
CA VAL A 129 -19.43 -2.63 35.96
C VAL A 129 -18.96 -2.82 34.53
N ASP A 130 -17.69 -2.59 34.30
CA ASP A 130 -17.05 -2.83 33.02
C ASP A 130 -15.63 -3.32 33.26
N THR A 131 -15.41 -4.62 33.08
CA THR A 131 -14.11 -5.27 33.28
C THR A 131 -13.31 -5.43 31.99
N VAL A 132 -13.81 -4.94 30.86
CA VAL A 132 -13.20 -5.14 29.54
C VAL A 132 -12.26 -3.98 29.22
N PRO A 133 -10.98 -4.23 28.93
CA PRO A 133 -10.08 -3.15 28.53
C PRO A 133 -10.32 -2.63 27.10
N PRO A 134 -10.07 -1.33 26.86
CA PRO A 134 -10.08 -0.80 25.51
C PRO A 134 -8.99 -1.45 24.67
N THR A 135 -9.35 -1.86 23.46
CA THR A 135 -8.43 -2.44 22.47
C THR A 135 -8.40 -1.58 21.21
N ALA A 136 -7.39 -1.76 20.35
CA ALA A 136 -7.25 -1.00 19.11
C ALA A 136 -7.14 -1.89 17.88
N ASN A 137 -7.64 -1.37 16.77
CA ASN A 137 -7.53 -1.93 15.44
C ASN A 137 -6.75 -0.97 14.54
N ILE A 138 -5.64 -1.44 13.96
CA ILE A 138 -4.85 -0.69 12.99
C ILE A 138 -5.20 -1.21 11.59
N THR A 139 -5.61 -0.30 10.71
CA THR A 139 -6.00 -0.63 9.34
C THR A 139 -5.41 0.33 8.33
N ALA A 140 -5.26 -0.14 7.09
CA ALA A 140 -4.91 0.66 5.93
C ALA A 140 -5.75 0.17 4.73
N SER A 141 -5.77 0.94 3.65
CA SER A 141 -6.44 0.52 2.40
C SER A 141 -5.87 -0.78 1.84
N THR A 142 -4.55 -0.97 1.97
CA THR A 142 -3.83 -2.15 1.50
C THR A 142 -2.73 -2.54 2.50
N ASN A 143 -2.37 -3.82 2.52
CA ASN A 143 -1.21 -4.35 3.24
C ASN A 143 0.06 -4.39 2.37
N PHE A 144 -0.03 -3.90 1.13
CA PHE A 144 1.07 -3.76 0.19
C PHE A 144 0.98 -2.39 -0.51
N THR A 145 2.10 -1.69 -0.68
CA THR A 145 2.16 -0.43 -1.45
C THR A 145 3.44 -0.24 -2.25
N ASN A 146 3.44 0.62 -3.26
CA ASN A 146 4.64 1.18 -3.89
C ASN A 146 4.82 2.68 -3.55
N ASP A 147 3.86 3.30 -2.85
CA ASP A 147 3.90 4.72 -2.50
C ASP A 147 4.97 5.02 -1.44
N LEU A 148 5.32 6.30 -1.32
CA LEU A 148 6.20 6.77 -0.24
C LEU A 148 5.44 6.97 1.08
N ASN A 149 4.12 7.14 1.06
CA ASN A 149 3.33 7.40 2.25
C ASN A 149 2.08 6.51 2.25
N VAL A 150 1.67 6.02 3.42
CA VAL A 150 0.43 5.25 3.58
C VAL A 150 -0.42 5.85 4.69
N SER A 151 -1.73 5.96 4.43
CA SER A 151 -2.70 6.38 5.43
C SER A 151 -3.08 5.22 6.33
N ILE A 152 -2.84 5.39 7.63
CA ILE A 152 -3.15 4.41 8.65
C ILE A 152 -4.31 4.91 9.48
N ASN A 153 -5.34 4.09 9.60
CA ASN A 153 -6.50 4.36 10.44
C ASN A 153 -6.41 3.54 11.72
N ILE A 154 -6.60 4.19 12.85
CA ILE A 154 -6.63 3.58 14.17
C ILE A 154 -8.05 3.74 14.73
N SER A 155 -8.67 2.64 15.14
CA SER A 155 -9.93 2.67 15.88
C SER A 155 -9.82 1.93 17.19
N PHE A 156 -10.47 2.46 18.23
CA PHE A 156 -10.59 1.82 19.54
C PHE A 156 -11.94 1.11 19.68
N SER A 157 -12.00 0.04 20.48
CA SER A 157 -13.25 -0.69 20.78
C SER A 157 -14.26 0.16 21.54
N GLU A 158 -13.76 1.14 22.28
CA GLU A 158 -14.51 2.06 23.12
C GLU A 158 -13.68 3.35 23.37
N PRO A 159 -14.27 4.41 23.94
CA PRO A 159 -13.55 5.64 24.22
C PRO A 159 -12.37 5.38 25.16
N CYS A 160 -11.16 5.52 24.64
CA CYS A 160 -9.96 5.50 25.46
C CYS A 160 -9.59 6.94 25.80
N THR A 161 -9.21 7.24 27.04
CA THR A 161 -8.88 8.59 27.54
C THR A 161 -7.48 8.59 28.15
N GLY A 162 -6.72 9.66 27.90
CA GLY A 162 -5.37 9.80 28.47
C GLY A 162 -5.41 10.01 29.99
N PRO A 163 -4.31 9.73 30.71
CA PRO A 163 -4.25 9.84 32.18
C PRO A 163 -4.49 11.27 32.73
N THR A 164 -4.42 12.29 31.88
CA THR A 164 -4.68 13.69 32.23
C THR A 164 -6.04 14.21 31.76
N GLY A 165 -6.94 13.32 31.30
CA GLY A 165 -8.28 13.71 30.82
C GLY A 165 -8.30 14.42 29.45
N GLY A 166 -7.15 14.48 28.76
CA GLY A 166 -7.03 14.92 27.36
C GLY A 166 -7.20 13.78 26.36
N GLY A 167 -7.16 14.11 25.06
CA GLY A 167 -7.26 13.13 23.97
C GLY A 167 -6.29 11.95 24.12
N SER A 168 -6.78 10.73 23.89
CA SER A 168 -6.06 9.49 24.22
C SER A 168 -4.91 9.13 23.29
N PHE A 169 -5.08 9.30 21.99
CA PHE A 169 -4.02 9.01 21.03
C PHE A 169 -3.20 10.27 20.74
N VAL A 170 -1.92 10.21 21.08
CA VAL A 170 -0.94 11.26 20.85
C VAL A 170 0.04 10.82 19.77
N CYS A 171 0.34 11.74 18.85
CA CYS A 171 1.41 11.62 17.87
C CYS A 171 1.95 13.00 17.57
N SER A 172 2.71 13.56 18.52
CA SER A 172 3.23 14.94 18.46
C SER A 172 4.58 15.00 17.74
N SER A 173 5.37 13.93 17.86
CA SER A 173 6.67 13.78 17.21
C SER A 173 6.92 12.30 16.87
N ILE A 174 8.01 12.00 16.18
CA ILE A 174 8.40 10.62 15.89
C ILE A 174 8.68 9.82 17.19
N ASN A 175 9.22 10.49 18.22
CA ASN A 175 9.57 9.88 19.50
C ASN A 175 8.41 9.88 20.51
N ASP A 176 7.43 10.76 20.31
CA ASP A 176 6.25 10.92 21.16
C ASP A 176 5.00 10.63 20.34
N CYS A 177 4.85 9.35 20.01
CA CYS A 177 3.71 8.82 19.29
C CYS A 177 3.29 7.46 19.87
N ASN A 178 1.99 7.29 20.08
CA ASN A 178 1.44 6.04 20.56
C ASN A 178 1.38 4.96 19.46
N LEU A 179 1.68 5.29 18.21
CA LEU A 179 1.88 4.33 17.12
C LEU A 179 3.38 4.11 16.91
N LEU A 180 3.85 2.92 17.24
CA LEU A 180 5.23 2.50 17.05
C LEU A 180 5.40 1.95 15.64
N VAL A 181 6.47 2.35 14.97
CA VAL A 181 6.79 1.92 13.59
C VAL A 181 8.14 1.21 13.61
N TYR A 182 8.16 -0.04 13.18
CA TYR A 182 9.37 -0.85 13.03
C TYR A 182 9.66 -1.09 11.54
N GLY A 183 10.95 -1.11 11.19
CA GLY A 183 11.39 -1.28 9.80
C GLY A 183 11.69 0.06 9.13
N ALA A 184 11.67 0.07 7.79
CA ALA A 184 12.06 1.22 6.97
C ALA A 184 10.89 2.21 6.78
N GLY A 185 10.31 2.69 7.89
CA GLY A 185 9.23 3.67 7.89
C GLY A 185 9.16 4.44 9.21
N GLN A 186 8.42 5.55 9.19
CA GLN A 186 8.29 6.46 10.33
C GLN A 186 6.95 7.21 10.25
N VAL A 187 6.34 7.48 11.40
CA VAL A 187 5.12 8.30 11.45
C VAL A 187 5.40 9.72 10.94
N ILE A 188 4.39 10.36 10.36
CA ILE A 188 4.40 11.78 10.01
C ILE A 188 3.47 12.50 11.01
N PRO A 189 3.99 13.02 12.13
CA PRO A 189 3.18 13.49 13.25
C PRO A 189 2.17 14.58 12.86
N ASN A 190 2.60 15.54 12.04
CA ASN A 190 1.78 16.66 11.57
C ASN A 190 0.60 16.24 10.67
N SER A 191 0.51 14.97 10.30
CA SER A 191 -0.60 14.43 9.49
C SER A 191 -1.74 13.84 10.32
N LEU A 192 -1.61 13.81 11.66
CA LEU A 192 -2.62 13.26 12.55
C LEU A 192 -3.97 13.98 12.38
N LYS A 193 -5.01 13.21 12.12
CA LYS A 193 -6.40 13.64 12.04
C LYS A 193 -7.23 12.91 13.08
N ILE A 194 -7.98 13.68 13.87
CA ILE A 194 -8.97 13.14 14.80
C ILE A 194 -10.28 13.02 14.01
N LEU A 195 -10.70 11.78 13.75
CA LEU A 195 -11.95 11.51 13.03
C LEU A 195 -13.13 11.50 14.01
N GLN A 196 -12.94 10.81 15.13
CA GLN A 196 -13.85 10.80 16.26
C GLN A 196 -13.02 10.85 17.54
N PRO A 197 -13.18 11.88 18.39
CA PRO A 197 -12.43 11.99 19.64
C PRO A 197 -12.49 10.71 20.46
N ASN A 198 -11.33 10.27 20.97
CA ASN A 198 -11.15 9.09 21.83
C ASN A 198 -11.48 7.74 21.18
N LEU A 199 -11.90 7.71 19.90
CA LEU A 199 -12.35 6.49 19.22
C LEU A 199 -11.65 6.24 17.89
N GLN A 200 -11.48 7.25 17.04
CA GLN A 200 -10.98 7.06 15.68
C GLN A 200 -10.01 8.15 15.24
N TYR A 201 -8.88 7.72 14.70
CA TYR A 201 -7.77 8.56 14.27
C TYR A 201 -7.24 8.11 12.92
N SER A 202 -6.62 9.03 12.19
CA SER A 202 -5.88 8.72 10.96
C SER A 202 -4.53 9.43 10.99
N VAL A 203 -3.46 8.75 10.60
CA VAL A 203 -2.10 9.29 10.53
C VAL A 203 -1.36 8.70 9.34
N LEU A 204 -0.52 9.50 8.68
CA LEU A 204 0.35 9.01 7.62
C LEU A 204 1.61 8.39 8.20
N VAL A 205 2.02 7.27 7.61
CA VAL A 205 3.34 6.66 7.81
C VAL A 205 4.14 6.87 6.52
N GLY A 206 5.28 7.55 6.64
CA GLY A 206 6.25 7.72 5.56
C GLY A 206 7.20 6.53 5.50
N LEU A 207 7.38 5.99 4.31
CA LEU A 207 8.26 4.88 3.98
C LEU A 207 9.59 5.43 3.45
N SER A 208 10.69 4.73 3.73
CA SER A 208 12.02 5.15 3.33
C SER A 208 12.16 5.26 1.81
N SER A 209 12.52 6.43 1.29
CA SER A 209 12.75 6.64 -0.15
C SER A 209 13.99 5.92 -0.69
N THR A 210 14.92 5.53 0.18
CA THR A 210 16.16 4.83 -0.21
C THR A 210 15.97 3.32 -0.27
N ALA A 211 15.05 2.77 0.52
CA ALA A 211 14.72 1.36 0.48
C ALA A 211 13.80 1.08 -0.73
N GLN A 212 14.21 0.14 -1.58
CA GLN A 212 13.41 -0.28 -2.73
C GLN A 212 12.33 -1.30 -2.35
N TYR A 213 12.50 -2.03 -1.25
CA TYR A 213 11.49 -2.95 -0.72
C TYR A 213 11.69 -3.15 0.79
N GLY A 214 10.64 -3.56 1.49
CA GLY A 214 10.74 -3.85 2.92
C GLY A 214 9.42 -4.18 3.59
N LEU A 215 9.51 -4.62 4.85
CA LEU A 215 8.37 -4.83 5.73
C LEU A 215 8.39 -3.74 6.81
N VAL A 216 7.26 -3.08 7.00
CA VAL A 216 7.00 -2.14 8.08
C VAL A 216 5.94 -2.73 9.00
N ILE A 217 6.23 -2.76 10.29
CA ILE A 217 5.32 -3.29 11.31
C ILE A 217 4.88 -2.13 12.20
N LEU A 218 3.57 -1.90 12.24
CA LEU A 218 2.92 -0.88 13.05
C LEU A 218 2.36 -1.53 14.31
N VAL A 219 2.60 -0.94 15.47
CA VAL A 219 2.16 -1.50 16.76
C VAL A 219 1.71 -0.37 17.68
N MET A 220 0.50 -0.47 18.25
CA MET A 220 0.06 0.49 19.27
C MET A 220 0.93 0.39 20.52
N SER A 221 1.31 1.50 21.15
CA SER A 221 2.00 1.52 22.45
C SER A 221 1.14 0.91 23.56
N LYS A 222 1.73 0.56 24.71
CA LYS A 222 0.99 0.00 25.87
C LYS A 222 0.73 1.12 26.89
N ASN A 223 -0.32 0.97 27.70
CA ASN A 223 -0.56 1.77 28.91
C ASN A 223 -0.64 3.30 28.72
N PHE A 224 -1.07 3.78 27.55
CA PHE A 224 -1.14 5.22 27.27
C PHE A 224 -2.54 5.82 27.54
N CYS A 225 -3.56 4.97 27.66
CA CYS A 225 -4.93 5.40 27.94
C CYS A 225 -5.71 4.34 28.73
N ALA A 226 -6.85 4.77 29.29
CA ALA A 226 -7.82 3.93 29.98
C ALA A 226 -9.25 4.35 29.60
N ASP A 227 -10.20 3.43 29.73
CA ASP A 227 -11.62 3.74 29.55
C ASP A 227 -12.20 4.53 30.74
N SER A 228 -13.53 4.69 30.76
CA SER A 228 -14.22 5.42 31.84
C SER A 228 -14.31 4.63 33.16
N ALA A 229 -14.19 3.29 33.11
CA ALA A 229 -14.19 2.41 34.27
C ALA A 229 -12.80 2.24 34.90
N GLY A 230 -11.75 2.66 34.19
CA GLY A 230 -10.35 2.60 34.59
C GLY A 230 -9.59 1.39 34.04
N ASN A 231 -10.15 0.60 33.12
CA ASN A 231 -9.37 -0.45 32.48
C ASN A 231 -8.32 0.15 31.56
N ARG A 232 -7.08 -0.31 31.70
CA ARG A 232 -5.96 0.18 30.91
C ARG A 232 -5.92 -0.51 29.56
N PHE A 233 -5.62 0.26 28.52
CA PHE A 233 -5.49 -0.24 27.15
C PHE A 233 -4.69 -1.54 27.05
N GLU A 234 -5.29 -2.53 26.37
CA GLU A 234 -4.66 -3.82 26.10
C GLU A 234 -4.54 -4.10 24.59
N ARG A 235 -3.38 -4.62 24.19
CA ARG A 235 -3.15 -4.98 22.79
C ARG A 235 -3.84 -6.30 22.48
N ASN A 236 -4.58 -6.33 21.38
CA ASN A 236 -5.08 -7.56 20.78
C ASN A 236 -4.34 -7.87 19.46
N LYS A 237 -4.79 -8.90 18.73
CA LYS A 237 -4.24 -9.28 17.41
C LYS A 237 -4.35 -8.17 16.36
N ASN A 238 -5.31 -7.26 16.49
CA ASN A 238 -5.58 -6.18 15.56
C ASN A 238 -4.85 -4.89 15.93
N SER A 239 -4.20 -4.84 17.11
CA SER A 239 -3.36 -3.71 17.54
C SER A 239 -1.96 -3.73 16.90
N ASN A 240 -1.75 -4.62 15.92
CA ASN A 240 -0.58 -4.67 15.05
C ASN A 240 -1.03 -4.72 13.59
N PHE A 241 -0.24 -4.12 12.70
CA PHE A 241 -0.45 -4.16 11.26
C PHE A 241 0.88 -4.32 10.55
N SER A 242 0.92 -5.18 9.54
CA SER A 242 2.10 -5.42 8.72
C SER A 242 1.88 -4.88 7.31
N LEU A 243 2.77 -4.00 6.87
CA LEU A 243 2.75 -3.35 5.57
C LEU A 243 4.00 -3.74 4.80
N LEU A 244 3.85 -4.41 3.66
CA LEU A 244 4.95 -4.59 2.72
C LEU A 244 4.99 -3.40 1.77
N PHE A 245 6.18 -2.93 1.43
CA PHE A 245 6.34 -2.03 0.29
C PHE A 245 7.36 -2.58 -0.70
N ASP A 246 7.10 -2.37 -1.99
CA ASP A 246 8.01 -2.75 -3.07
C ASP A 246 7.91 -1.73 -4.20
N ARG A 247 9.04 -1.12 -4.49
CA ARG A 247 9.28 -0.13 -5.56
C ARG A 247 10.27 -0.64 -6.60
N ARG A 248 10.68 -1.90 -6.51
CA ARG A 248 11.58 -2.50 -7.50
C ARG A 248 10.89 -2.50 -8.86
N SER A 249 11.60 -2.02 -9.88
CA SER A 249 11.11 -2.01 -11.26
C SER A 249 11.17 -3.41 -11.86
N ILE A 250 10.42 -3.60 -12.94
CA ILE A 250 10.51 -4.82 -13.75
C ILE A 250 11.88 -4.84 -14.42
N ASN A 251 12.53 -6.00 -14.46
CA ASN A 251 13.79 -6.18 -15.17
C ASN A 251 13.52 -6.63 -16.60
N LEU A 252 13.68 -5.71 -17.56
CA LEU A 252 13.62 -5.97 -18.99
C LEU A 252 15.03 -6.31 -19.49
N THR A 253 15.20 -7.45 -20.14
CA THR A 253 16.49 -7.91 -20.68
C THR A 253 16.36 -8.48 -22.08
N THR A 254 17.46 -8.51 -22.83
CA THR A 254 17.53 -9.09 -24.16
C THR A 254 18.85 -9.87 -24.34
N HIS A 255 18.84 -10.87 -25.23
CA HIS A 255 20.04 -11.65 -25.57
C HIS A 255 20.90 -11.00 -26.67
N VAL A 256 20.64 -9.75 -27.05
CA VAL A 256 21.44 -9.02 -28.03
C VAL A 256 22.81 -8.69 -27.42
N PRO A 257 23.92 -9.07 -28.07
CA PRO A 257 25.25 -8.76 -27.56
C PRO A 257 25.55 -7.26 -27.61
N GLU A 258 26.37 -6.81 -26.68
CA GLU A 258 26.89 -5.46 -26.59
C GLU A 258 28.25 -5.37 -27.29
N TRP A 259 28.46 -4.30 -28.04
CA TRP A 259 29.66 -4.02 -28.81
C TRP A 259 30.20 -2.65 -28.42
N GLN A 260 31.51 -2.53 -28.30
CA GLN A 260 32.18 -1.23 -28.14
C GLN A 260 32.52 -0.69 -29.52
N LEU A 261 32.01 0.50 -29.84
CA LEU A 261 32.24 1.20 -31.09
C LEU A 261 32.97 2.50 -30.82
N GLU A 262 34.09 2.70 -31.51
CA GLU A 262 34.82 3.96 -31.48
C GLU A 262 34.27 4.87 -32.57
N LEU A 263 33.55 5.91 -32.18
CA LEU A 263 32.96 6.91 -33.07
C LEU A 263 33.50 8.27 -32.67
N ASN A 264 34.13 8.98 -33.60
CA ASN A 264 34.72 10.31 -33.34
C ASN A 264 35.70 10.31 -32.16
N ASN A 265 36.54 9.27 -32.02
CA ASN A 265 37.50 9.10 -30.93
C ASN A 265 36.85 8.90 -29.53
N GLU A 266 35.55 8.58 -29.47
CA GLU A 266 34.83 8.18 -28.25
C GLU A 266 34.35 6.73 -28.35
N THR A 267 34.59 5.94 -27.30
CA THR A 267 34.05 4.58 -27.19
C THR A 267 32.59 4.61 -26.72
N ARG A 268 31.67 4.08 -27.52
CA ARG A 268 30.24 3.96 -27.22
C ARG A 268 29.83 2.50 -27.18
N LEU A 269 28.97 2.15 -26.21
CA LEU A 269 28.40 0.81 -26.10
C LEU A 269 27.12 0.72 -26.94
N VAL A 270 27.06 -0.22 -27.87
CA VAL A 270 25.92 -0.41 -28.77
C VAL A 270 25.51 -1.88 -28.78
N ARG A 271 24.21 -2.13 -28.61
CA ARG A 271 23.62 -3.47 -28.78
C ARG A 271 23.31 -3.70 -30.25
N ALA A 272 23.87 -4.74 -30.85
CA ALA A 272 23.64 -5.04 -32.26
C ALA A 272 23.55 -6.54 -32.55
N THR A 273 22.65 -6.95 -33.43
CA THR A 273 22.54 -8.35 -33.88
C THR A 273 22.05 -8.47 -35.32
N ASN A 274 22.50 -9.52 -35.99
CA ASN A 274 21.97 -9.97 -37.29
C ASN A 274 21.13 -11.24 -37.19
N LYS A 275 20.88 -11.75 -35.97
CA LYS A 275 20.15 -13.00 -35.72
C LYS A 275 18.75 -12.73 -35.18
N CYS A 276 17.86 -12.20 -36.04
CA CYS A 276 16.52 -11.79 -35.62
C CYS A 276 15.69 -12.89 -34.94
N ILE A 277 15.69 -14.12 -35.47
CA ILE A 277 14.90 -15.23 -34.90
C ILE A 277 15.42 -15.66 -33.51
N LYS A 278 16.66 -15.28 -33.15
CA LYS A 278 17.23 -15.52 -31.81
C LYS A 278 16.97 -14.37 -30.84
N LEU A 279 16.31 -13.29 -31.29
CA LEU A 279 15.90 -12.20 -30.42
C LEU A 279 14.88 -12.71 -29.40
N ARG A 280 15.23 -12.51 -28.13
CA ARG A 280 14.46 -12.93 -26.98
C ARG A 280 14.40 -11.77 -26.03
N ILE A 281 13.19 -11.42 -25.63
CA ILE A 281 12.91 -10.38 -24.66
C ILE A 281 12.48 -11.09 -23.39
N CYS A 282 13.23 -10.90 -22.32
CA CYS A 282 12.99 -11.51 -21.03
C CYS A 282 12.52 -10.42 -20.06
N LEU A 283 11.36 -10.65 -19.46
CA LEU A 283 10.77 -9.83 -18.42
C LEU A 283 10.84 -10.61 -17.12
N THR A 284 11.45 -10.02 -16.09
CA THR A 284 11.52 -10.60 -14.75
C THR A 284 10.93 -9.63 -13.74
N PHE A 285 9.95 -10.09 -12.98
CA PHE A 285 9.22 -9.31 -12.00
C PHE A 285 9.75 -9.59 -10.59
N PRO A 286 9.88 -8.57 -9.72
CA PRO A 286 10.30 -8.74 -8.32
C PRO A 286 9.31 -9.56 -7.47
N ALA A 287 8.05 -9.62 -7.89
CA ALA A 287 6.97 -10.38 -7.27
C ALA A 287 6.07 -11.00 -8.36
N PRO A 288 5.30 -12.08 -8.06
CA PRO A 288 4.34 -12.66 -9.01
C PRO A 288 3.35 -11.61 -9.52
N VAL A 289 2.99 -11.68 -10.80
CA VAL A 289 2.01 -10.77 -11.42
C VAL A 289 0.60 -11.36 -11.44
N LEU A 290 -0.41 -10.49 -11.48
CA LEU A 290 -1.82 -10.89 -11.65
C LEU A 290 -2.22 -11.00 -13.13
N ASN A 291 -1.59 -10.21 -13.99
CA ASN A 291 -1.91 -10.13 -15.41
C ASN A 291 -1.66 -11.45 -16.16
N SER A 292 -2.46 -11.67 -17.20
CA SER A 292 -2.23 -12.78 -18.14
C SER A 292 -1.03 -12.51 -19.05
N SER A 293 -0.43 -13.56 -19.62
CA SER A 293 0.68 -13.42 -20.57
C SER A 293 0.29 -12.61 -21.82
N ALA A 294 -0.99 -12.62 -22.22
CA ALA A 294 -1.52 -11.79 -23.30
C ALA A 294 -1.59 -10.30 -22.93
N GLU A 295 -2.04 -9.97 -21.71
CA GLU A 295 -2.03 -8.59 -21.20
C GLU A 295 -0.61 -8.03 -21.08
N ILE A 296 0.32 -8.84 -20.58
CA ILE A 296 1.73 -8.47 -20.48
C ILE A 296 2.31 -8.22 -21.88
N LEU A 297 2.02 -9.10 -22.84
CA LEU A 297 2.43 -8.92 -24.23
C LEU A 297 1.88 -7.60 -24.83
N ASN A 298 0.61 -7.29 -24.59
CA ASN A 298 -0.02 -6.05 -25.07
C ASN A 298 0.58 -4.79 -24.43
N SER A 299 1.16 -4.93 -23.24
CA SER A 299 1.81 -3.86 -22.50
C SER A 299 3.24 -3.58 -22.99
N ILE A 300 3.84 -4.51 -23.73
CA ILE A 300 5.15 -4.30 -24.37
C ILE A 300 4.93 -3.53 -25.68
N LYS A 301 5.58 -2.38 -25.82
CA LYS A 301 5.55 -1.52 -27.00
C LYS A 301 6.89 -1.54 -27.72
N PRO A 302 7.12 -2.50 -28.63
CA PRO A 302 8.29 -2.47 -29.48
C PRO A 302 8.08 -1.50 -30.64
N LYS A 303 8.94 -0.50 -30.77
CA LYS A 303 8.89 0.51 -31.83
C LYS A 303 10.17 0.45 -32.67
N ILE A 304 10.02 0.36 -33.98
CA ILE A 304 11.10 0.53 -34.94
C ILE A 304 11.20 2.02 -35.26
N LEU A 305 12.27 2.68 -34.80
CA LEU A 305 12.48 4.13 -34.99
C LEU A 305 12.93 4.47 -36.41
N TYR A 306 13.81 3.63 -36.95
CA TYR A 306 14.33 3.73 -38.29
C TYR A 306 14.34 2.32 -38.87
N SER A 307 13.92 2.16 -40.13
CA SER A 307 14.26 0.98 -40.90
C SER A 307 14.60 1.36 -42.35
N PHE A 308 15.38 0.51 -43.00
CA PHE A 308 15.65 0.58 -44.43
C PHE A 308 15.28 -0.77 -45.05
N PRO A 309 14.42 -0.85 -46.09
CA PRO A 309 13.85 0.24 -46.91
C PRO A 309 12.52 0.84 -46.40
N VAL A 310 11.99 0.38 -45.26
CA VAL A 310 10.65 0.78 -44.75
C VAL A 310 10.76 1.89 -43.71
N SER A 311 9.91 2.91 -43.74
CA SER A 311 10.07 4.11 -42.91
C SER A 311 9.76 3.97 -41.41
N GLN A 312 8.97 2.98 -40.96
CA GLN A 312 8.63 2.70 -39.55
C GLN A 312 7.78 1.43 -39.40
N GLY A 313 7.72 0.85 -38.18
CA GLY A 313 6.85 -0.30 -37.89
C GLY A 313 6.93 -0.83 -36.46
N THR A 314 6.23 -1.93 -36.21
CA THR A 314 6.20 -2.64 -34.91
C THR A 314 6.92 -3.98 -35.06
N LEU A 315 7.60 -4.44 -34.02
CA LEU A 315 8.20 -5.77 -33.98
C LEU A 315 7.21 -6.77 -33.37
N PRO A 316 6.65 -7.72 -34.14
CA PRO A 316 5.67 -8.66 -33.61
C PRO A 316 6.35 -9.64 -32.64
N LEU A 317 5.77 -9.77 -31.44
CA LEU A 317 6.26 -10.63 -30.37
C LEU A 317 5.23 -11.71 -30.07
N ALA A 318 5.71 -12.89 -29.68
CA ALA A 318 4.88 -13.98 -29.17
C ALA A 318 5.50 -14.58 -27.91
N LEU A 319 4.66 -15.08 -27.02
CA LEU A 319 5.12 -15.80 -25.83
C LEU A 319 5.93 -17.04 -26.26
N ARG A 320 7.12 -17.18 -25.68
CA ARG A 320 8.00 -18.33 -25.86
C ARG A 320 7.93 -19.25 -24.66
N LYS A 321 8.06 -18.67 -23.46
CA LYS A 321 8.06 -19.39 -22.20
C LYS A 321 7.50 -18.50 -21.10
N GLU A 322 6.78 -19.13 -20.18
CA GLU A 322 6.33 -18.54 -18.93
C GLU A 322 6.79 -19.46 -17.79
N ASP A 323 7.31 -18.86 -16.72
CA ASP A 323 7.66 -19.63 -15.54
C ASP A 323 6.39 -19.94 -14.71
N PRO A 324 6.30 -21.12 -14.05
CA PRO A 324 5.08 -21.60 -13.39
C PRO A 324 4.45 -20.68 -12.34
N TRP A 325 5.22 -19.71 -11.86
CA TRP A 325 4.80 -18.77 -10.82
C TRP A 325 4.76 -17.32 -11.28
N HIS A 326 4.71 -17.12 -12.61
CA HIS A 326 4.33 -15.85 -13.22
C HIS A 326 5.26 -14.70 -12.79
N HIS A 327 6.53 -15.02 -12.55
CA HIS A 327 7.56 -14.02 -12.26
C HIS A 327 8.40 -13.69 -13.48
N ARG A 328 8.42 -14.56 -14.50
CA ARG A 328 9.29 -14.41 -15.64
C ARG A 328 8.59 -14.84 -16.92
N PHE A 329 8.72 -13.99 -17.92
CA PHE A 329 8.10 -14.16 -19.22
C PHE A 329 9.16 -13.95 -20.27
N GLU A 330 9.23 -14.89 -21.21
CA GLU A 330 10.14 -14.81 -22.34
C GLU A 330 9.31 -14.69 -23.62
N PHE A 331 9.58 -13.64 -24.38
CA PHE A 331 8.95 -13.37 -25.66
C PHE A 331 9.97 -13.52 -26.78
N LYS A 332 9.53 -14.12 -27.89
CA LYS A 332 10.31 -14.25 -29.12
C LYS A 332 9.74 -13.35 -30.20
N VAL A 333 10.60 -12.91 -31.12
CA VAL A 333 10.15 -12.25 -32.35
C VAL A 333 9.51 -13.28 -33.28
N VAL A 334 8.32 -12.97 -33.80
CA VAL A 334 7.55 -13.86 -34.69
C VAL A 334 8.05 -13.76 -36.12
N GLU A 335 8.23 -12.53 -36.59
CA GLU A 335 8.58 -12.24 -37.97
C GLU A 335 9.72 -11.22 -38.02
N CYS A 336 10.67 -11.50 -38.90
CA CYS A 336 11.87 -10.72 -39.09
C CYS A 336 11.81 -10.05 -40.44
N LYS A 337 11.71 -8.72 -40.46
CA LYS A 337 11.82 -7.97 -41.70
C LYS A 337 13.28 -7.98 -42.16
N SER A 338 13.49 -8.16 -43.45
CA SER A 338 14.81 -7.94 -44.07
C SER A 338 15.14 -6.45 -44.04
N GLY A 339 16.39 -6.10 -43.77
CA GLY A 339 16.87 -4.71 -43.69
C GLY A 339 17.67 -4.40 -42.42
N MET A 340 17.94 -3.11 -42.27
CA MET A 340 18.55 -2.49 -41.08
C MET A 340 17.46 -1.76 -40.30
N ALA A 341 17.43 -1.88 -38.98
CA ALA A 341 16.43 -1.26 -38.13
C ALA A 341 16.95 -0.92 -36.72
N VAL A 342 16.60 0.25 -36.19
CA VAL A 342 16.80 0.59 -34.77
C VAL A 342 15.53 0.29 -34.00
N VAL A 343 15.61 -0.67 -33.09
CA VAL A 343 14.47 -1.15 -32.31
C VAL A 343 14.56 -0.62 -30.89
N THR A 344 13.45 -0.06 -30.41
CA THR A 344 13.25 0.31 -29.01
C THR A 344 12.13 -0.53 -28.42
N ILE A 345 12.31 -1.01 -27.19
CA ILE A 345 11.29 -1.76 -26.45
C ILE A 345 11.02 -1.00 -25.17
N ARG A 346 9.76 -0.60 -24.98
CA ARG A 346 9.25 0.00 -23.75
C ARG A 346 8.11 -0.85 -23.21
N ILE A 347 7.85 -0.74 -21.92
CA ILE A 347 6.65 -1.28 -21.28
C ILE A 347 5.79 -0.10 -20.85
N ASP A 348 4.48 -0.18 -21.08
CA ASP A 348 3.54 0.82 -20.61
C ASP A 348 3.57 0.94 -19.08
N GLU A 349 3.60 2.18 -18.58
CA GLU A 349 3.66 2.44 -17.14
C GLU A 349 2.37 1.98 -16.46
N ASN A 350 2.50 1.40 -15.27
CA ASN A 350 1.37 0.92 -14.45
C ASN A 350 0.44 -0.11 -15.14
N SER A 351 0.84 -0.65 -16.29
CA SER A 351 0.06 -1.64 -17.05
C SER A 351 0.08 -3.04 -16.43
N ILE A 352 1.10 -3.34 -15.63
CA ILE A 352 1.31 -4.64 -15.01
C ILE A 352 1.24 -4.51 -13.49
N ILE A 353 0.40 -5.34 -12.90
CA ILE A 353 0.02 -5.31 -11.49
C ILE A 353 0.56 -6.57 -10.81
N SER A 354 1.18 -6.39 -9.65
CA SER A 354 1.57 -7.47 -8.77
C SER A 354 0.34 -8.27 -8.32
N ARG A 355 0.53 -9.52 -7.90
CA ARG A 355 -0.54 -10.33 -7.30
C ARG A 355 -1.12 -9.68 -6.04
N GLN A 356 -0.36 -8.78 -5.41
CA GLN A 356 -0.74 -8.01 -4.24
C GLN A 356 -1.53 -6.72 -4.60
N GLY A 357 -1.78 -6.45 -5.88
CA GLY A 357 -2.67 -5.38 -6.35
C GLY A 357 -1.99 -4.05 -6.62
N THR A 358 -0.66 -3.98 -6.63
CA THR A 358 0.08 -2.73 -6.93
C THR A 358 0.71 -2.73 -8.31
N PRO A 359 0.69 -1.58 -9.01
CA PRO A 359 1.38 -1.44 -10.28
C PRO A 359 2.91 -1.42 -10.08
N PHE A 360 3.64 -2.05 -10.99
CA PHE A 360 5.09 -1.90 -11.03
C PHE A 360 5.50 -0.56 -11.66
N SER A 361 6.59 0.02 -11.15
CA SER A 361 7.16 1.25 -11.68
C SER A 361 7.80 1.06 -13.06
N SER A 362 7.86 2.16 -13.82
CA SER A 362 8.40 2.26 -15.19
C SER A 362 9.79 1.62 -15.33
N VAL A 363 10.05 1.04 -16.50
CA VAL A 363 11.31 0.34 -16.82
C VAL A 363 12.13 1.17 -17.79
N GLU A 364 13.45 1.08 -17.65
CA GLU A 364 14.37 1.60 -18.63
C GLU A 364 14.15 0.92 -20.01
N LEU A 365 13.98 1.73 -21.06
CA LEU A 365 13.77 1.22 -22.40
C LEU A 365 15.03 0.51 -22.93
N ILE A 366 14.85 -0.58 -23.67
CA ILE A 366 15.98 -1.23 -24.37
C ILE A 366 16.01 -0.76 -25.80
N THR A 367 17.18 -0.27 -26.24
CA THR A 367 17.47 0.03 -27.64
C THR A 367 18.51 -0.93 -28.20
N PHE A 368 18.30 -1.43 -29.41
CA PHE A 368 19.32 -2.18 -30.14
C PHE A 368 19.19 -1.99 -31.65
N LEU A 369 20.33 -2.15 -32.34
CA LEU A 369 20.41 -2.22 -33.79
C LEU A 369 20.17 -3.66 -34.27
N PHE A 370 19.28 -3.79 -35.23
CA PHE A 370 19.10 -5.01 -35.98
C PHE A 370 19.58 -4.78 -37.41
N ASP A 371 20.44 -5.65 -37.91
CA ASP A 371 20.92 -5.57 -39.29
C ASP A 371 20.98 -6.97 -39.90
N SER A 372 20.08 -7.21 -40.85
CA SER A 372 20.08 -8.43 -41.68
C SER A 372 20.67 -8.22 -43.06
N LEU A 373 21.05 -6.99 -43.40
CA LEU A 373 21.79 -6.73 -44.62
C LEU A 373 23.17 -7.36 -44.45
N ARG A 374 23.51 -8.27 -45.36
CA ARG A 374 24.86 -8.82 -45.42
C ARG A 374 25.67 -7.91 -46.34
N PRO A 375 26.99 -7.85 -46.22
CA PRO A 375 27.89 -7.55 -47.33
C PRO A 375 28.12 -8.82 -48.15
N GLU A 376 27.83 -8.82 -49.45
CA GLU A 376 28.22 -9.89 -50.38
C GLU A 376 29.32 -9.37 -51.32
N VAL A 377 30.41 -10.13 -51.42
CA VAL A 377 31.52 -9.83 -52.32
C VAL A 377 31.67 -11.01 -53.29
N LYS A 378 31.39 -10.76 -54.57
CA LYS A 378 31.50 -11.78 -55.64
C LYS A 378 32.77 -11.55 -56.44
N LEU A 379 33.60 -12.59 -56.54
CA LEU A 379 34.77 -12.65 -57.40
C LEU A 379 34.49 -13.56 -58.59
N ILE A 380 34.52 -13.01 -59.81
CA ILE A 380 34.29 -13.76 -61.05
C ILE A 380 35.63 -13.92 -61.75
N THR A 381 36.06 -15.17 -61.97
CA THR A 381 37.02 -15.50 -63.03
C THR A 381 36.25 -16.21 -64.15
N PRO A 382 36.02 -15.59 -65.32
CA PRO A 382 35.33 -16.25 -66.40
C PRO A 382 36.24 -17.33 -67.01
N PRO A 383 35.69 -18.44 -67.48
CA PRO A 383 36.41 -19.33 -68.37
C PRO A 383 36.57 -18.58 -69.69
N SER A 384 37.75 -18.01 -69.94
CA SER A 384 38.09 -17.49 -71.27
C SER A 384 38.95 -18.53 -71.96
N ASP A 385 38.75 -18.74 -73.27
CA ASP A 385 39.63 -19.52 -74.17
C ASP A 385 41.06 -18.95 -74.27
N SER A 386 41.47 -18.07 -73.36
CA SER A 386 42.83 -17.57 -73.21
C SER A 386 43.52 -18.22 -72.01
N LEU A 387 44.80 -18.56 -72.18
CA LEU A 387 45.75 -19.03 -71.16
C LEU A 387 46.00 -18.03 -70.00
N ARG A 388 45.05 -17.15 -69.68
CA ARG A 388 45.14 -16.13 -68.63
C ARG A 388 43.76 -15.95 -67.96
N PRO A 389 43.64 -16.11 -66.63
CA PRO A 389 42.43 -15.75 -65.90
C PRO A 389 42.16 -14.24 -66.02
N ASP A 390 40.91 -13.88 -66.31
CA ASP A 390 40.42 -12.49 -66.37
C ASP A 390 39.67 -12.21 -65.06
N LEU A 391 40.08 -11.21 -64.26
CA LEU A 391 39.37 -10.90 -63.02
C LEU A 391 38.28 -9.85 -63.31
N ARG A 392 37.00 -10.23 -63.32
CA ARG A 392 35.89 -9.26 -63.42
C ARG A 392 35.26 -9.01 -62.05
N LEU A 393 35.27 -7.74 -61.62
CA LEU A 393 34.64 -7.29 -60.38
C LEU A 393 33.26 -6.71 -60.70
N SER A 394 32.23 -7.21 -60.02
CA SER A 394 30.90 -6.59 -60.02
C SER A 394 30.45 -6.38 -58.58
N THR A 395 30.37 -5.12 -58.15
CA THR A 395 29.39 -4.73 -57.14
C THR A 395 28.08 -4.48 -57.89
N LEU A 396 26.95 -4.97 -57.37
CA LEU A 396 25.65 -4.65 -57.97
C LEU A 396 25.45 -3.14 -57.74
N SER A 397 25.67 -2.33 -58.78
CA SER A 397 25.84 -0.87 -58.72
C SER A 397 24.60 -0.06 -58.31
N ASP A 398 23.56 -0.67 -57.74
CA ASP A 398 22.33 0.01 -57.31
C ASP A 398 21.83 -0.47 -55.95
N SER A 399 22.73 -0.92 -55.08
CA SER A 399 22.31 -1.67 -53.89
C SER A 399 23.07 -1.20 -52.63
N PRO A 400 22.40 -1.09 -51.48
CA PRO A 400 22.85 -0.35 -50.28
C PRO A 400 23.86 -1.18 -49.44
N TRP A 401 24.78 -1.85 -50.11
CA TRP A 401 25.85 -2.62 -49.48
C TRP A 401 26.92 -1.65 -48.99
N PRO A 402 27.63 -1.96 -47.89
CA PRO A 402 28.75 -1.15 -47.46
C PRO A 402 29.76 -1.06 -48.60
N ASP A 403 30.23 0.15 -48.91
CA ASP A 403 31.10 0.37 -50.06
C ASP A 403 32.35 -0.52 -49.91
N VAL A 404 32.57 -1.42 -50.86
CA VAL A 404 33.66 -2.42 -50.78
C VAL A 404 34.72 -2.04 -51.79
N ASN A 405 35.92 -1.73 -51.31
CA ASN A 405 37.09 -1.54 -52.16
C ASN A 405 37.93 -2.83 -52.18
N LEU A 406 38.11 -3.38 -53.37
CA LEU A 406 38.91 -4.57 -53.62
C LEU A 406 40.19 -4.16 -54.35
N SER A 407 41.35 -4.50 -53.79
CA SER A 407 42.66 -4.20 -54.41
C SER A 407 43.51 -5.46 -54.52
N THR A 408 44.29 -5.59 -55.58
CA THR A 408 45.27 -6.69 -55.76
C THR A 408 46.58 -6.08 -56.26
N PRO A 409 47.75 -6.55 -55.78
CA PRO A 409 49.04 -6.12 -56.31
C PRO A 409 49.33 -6.72 -57.70
N PHE A 410 48.49 -7.64 -58.18
CA PHE A 410 48.65 -8.30 -59.47
C PHE A 410 47.83 -7.61 -60.56
N HIS A 411 48.33 -7.63 -61.80
CA HIS A 411 47.57 -7.19 -62.96
C HIS A 411 46.29 -8.04 -63.15
N MET A 412 45.23 -7.43 -63.70
CA MET A 412 43.93 -8.08 -63.98
C MET A 412 44.03 -9.38 -64.78
N ARG A 413 45.15 -9.57 -65.50
CA ARG A 413 45.59 -10.85 -66.05
C ARG A 413 46.96 -11.18 -65.48
N THR A 414 47.07 -12.31 -64.81
CA THR A 414 48.32 -12.79 -64.20
C THR A 414 48.55 -14.26 -64.53
N ARG A 415 49.82 -14.70 -64.51
CA ARG A 415 50.21 -16.12 -64.59
C ARG A 415 50.55 -16.70 -63.21
N GLU A 416 50.42 -15.87 -62.17
CA GLU A 416 50.72 -16.28 -60.81
C GLU A 416 49.69 -17.30 -60.34
N PRO A 417 50.14 -18.47 -59.86
CA PRO A 417 49.25 -19.52 -59.39
C PRO A 417 48.48 -19.10 -58.13
N SER A 418 48.97 -18.12 -57.38
CA SER A 418 48.31 -17.57 -56.19
C SER A 418 48.19 -16.05 -56.27
N ILE A 419 46.97 -15.54 -56.18
CA ILE A 419 46.68 -14.10 -56.26
C ILE A 419 46.20 -13.60 -54.91
N SER A 420 46.89 -12.63 -54.32
CA SER A 420 46.43 -11.97 -53.09
C SER A 420 45.45 -10.83 -53.40
N ILE A 421 44.26 -10.87 -52.83
CA ILE A 421 43.22 -9.87 -52.99
C ILE A 421 42.91 -9.27 -51.63
N THR A 422 42.98 -7.95 -51.54
CA THR A 422 42.64 -7.20 -50.34
C THR A 422 41.20 -6.70 -50.43
N ILE A 423 40.33 -7.14 -49.52
CA ILE A 423 38.97 -6.63 -49.34
C ILE A 423 38.98 -5.59 -48.23
N LYS A 424 38.64 -4.35 -48.56
CA LYS A 424 38.45 -3.24 -47.62
C LYS A 424 36.99 -2.84 -47.62
N PHE A 425 36.34 -2.91 -46.46
CA PHE A 425 35.02 -2.33 -46.26
C PHE A 425 35.18 -0.88 -45.83
N MET A 426 34.45 0.03 -46.47
CA MET A 426 34.45 1.46 -46.13
C MET A 426 33.50 1.77 -44.97
N GLU A 427 32.67 0.81 -44.58
CA GLU A 427 31.77 0.85 -43.43
C GLU A 427 32.00 -0.38 -42.53
N PRO A 428 31.67 -0.32 -41.22
CA PRO A 428 31.84 -1.46 -40.31
C PRO A 428 30.99 -2.67 -40.73
N VAL A 429 31.64 -3.83 -40.87
CA VAL A 429 31.01 -5.08 -41.27
C VAL A 429 31.11 -6.13 -40.17
N TYR A 430 29.98 -6.73 -39.79
CA TYR A 430 29.92 -7.71 -38.70
C TYR A 430 29.87 -9.17 -39.18
N GLY A 431 30.72 -10.00 -38.58
CA GLY A 431 30.71 -11.46 -38.75
C GLY A 431 31.04 -11.93 -40.17
N PHE A 432 31.82 -11.18 -40.94
CA PHE A 432 32.30 -11.60 -42.25
C PHE A 432 33.39 -12.68 -42.13
N ASP A 433 33.25 -13.79 -42.85
CA ASP A 433 34.21 -14.90 -42.87
C ASP A 433 34.38 -15.42 -44.32
N SER A 434 35.29 -16.37 -44.50
CA SER A 434 35.61 -16.98 -45.80
C SER A 434 34.42 -17.62 -46.50
N THR A 435 33.40 -18.06 -45.76
CA THR A 435 32.21 -18.72 -46.34
C THR A 435 31.33 -17.75 -47.12
N LYS A 436 31.54 -16.44 -46.93
CA LYS A 436 30.80 -15.36 -47.62
C LYS A 436 31.51 -14.83 -48.86
N ILE A 437 32.67 -15.39 -49.19
CA ILE A 437 33.40 -15.08 -50.42
C ILE A 437 33.01 -16.11 -51.46
N LEU A 438 32.32 -15.67 -52.51
CA LEU A 438 32.03 -16.53 -53.66
C LEU A 438 33.14 -16.35 -54.70
N ILE A 439 33.83 -17.44 -55.03
CA ILE A 439 34.87 -17.48 -56.07
C ILE A 439 34.36 -18.39 -57.18
N ASP A 440 34.22 -17.83 -58.38
CA ASP A 440 33.98 -18.59 -59.59
C ASP A 440 35.31 -18.85 -60.31
N GLY A 441 35.60 -20.11 -60.66
CA GLY A 441 36.83 -20.54 -61.36
C GLY A 441 38.11 -20.68 -60.51
N GLY A 442 38.01 -20.66 -59.18
CA GLY A 442 39.17 -20.80 -58.28
C GLY A 442 38.82 -21.23 -56.85
N ILE A 443 39.85 -21.42 -56.01
CA ILE A 443 39.69 -21.85 -54.60
C ILE A 443 40.39 -20.87 -53.65
N LEU A 444 39.73 -20.55 -52.53
CA LEU A 444 40.30 -19.75 -51.44
C LEU A 444 41.28 -20.59 -50.62
N LEU A 445 42.56 -20.20 -50.58
CA LEU A 445 43.59 -20.95 -49.84
C LEU A 445 43.77 -20.46 -48.40
N ARG A 446 43.69 -19.14 -48.19
CA ARG A 446 43.94 -18.53 -46.88
C ARG A 446 43.22 -17.20 -46.75
N GLN A 447 42.56 -17.00 -45.62
CA GLN A 447 42.01 -15.72 -45.18
C GLN A 447 42.86 -15.19 -44.03
N VAL A 448 43.35 -13.96 -44.15
CA VAL A 448 44.01 -13.24 -43.04
C VAL A 448 43.18 -11.99 -42.72
N ILE A 449 42.74 -11.88 -41.46
CA ILE A 449 41.93 -10.76 -40.95
C ILE A 449 42.88 -9.80 -40.22
N PHE A 450 43.18 -8.63 -40.81
CA PHE A 450 44.15 -7.68 -40.25
C PHE A 450 43.78 -6.21 -40.53
N GLY A 451 42.62 -5.73 -40.05
CA GLY A 451 42.10 -4.39 -40.39
C GLY A 451 41.78 -4.16 -41.90
N TYR A 452 42.26 -5.08 -42.75
CA TYR A 452 42.09 -5.28 -44.18
C TYR A 452 42.09 -6.80 -44.38
N LEU A 453 41.29 -7.32 -45.31
CA LEU A 453 41.17 -8.76 -45.53
C LEU A 453 42.07 -9.19 -46.70
N CYS A 454 43.07 -10.05 -46.50
CA CYS A 454 43.88 -10.57 -47.61
C CYS A 454 43.45 -12.00 -47.97
N VAL A 455 43.17 -12.24 -49.26
CA VAL A 455 42.54 -13.44 -49.83
C VAL A 455 43.44 -14.00 -50.92
N CYS A 456 44.05 -15.17 -50.71
CA CYS A 456 44.83 -15.84 -51.77
C CYS A 456 43.93 -16.78 -52.60
N ILE A 457 43.79 -16.52 -53.91
CA ILE A 457 42.99 -17.32 -54.85
C ILE A 457 43.91 -18.08 -55.82
N TYR A 458 43.65 -19.37 -56.01
CA TYR A 458 44.24 -20.17 -57.09
C TYR A 458 43.25 -20.25 -58.25
N ALA A 459 43.66 -19.86 -59.46
CA ALA A 459 42.90 -20.04 -60.69
C ALA A 459 43.49 -21.23 -61.47
N TYR A 460 42.65 -22.15 -61.94
CA TYR A 460 43.09 -23.27 -62.80
C TYR A 460 43.08 -22.87 -64.28
#